data_AF-A0A2N7B2Z1-F1
#
_entry.id   AF-A0A2N7B2Z1-F1
#
_cell.length_a   1.000
_cell.length_b   1.000
_cell.length_c   1.000
_cell.angle_alpha   90.00
_cell.angle_beta   90.00
_cell.angle_gamma   90.00
#
_symmetry.space_group_name_H-M   'P 1'
#
loop_
_entity.id
_entity.type
_entity.pdbx_description
1 polymer ?
#
loop_
_entity_poly.entity_id
_entity_poly.type
_entity_poly.pdbx_seq_one_letter_code
_entity_poly.pdbx_strand_id
1 'polypeptide(L)'
;LRKYGRYQNANLSFTGGDQVSKYAIILDYMKQTGLYDIPSSPSTSNAQIQRFNLRTNLDFKFFKIFEARVDLGGRIESRRYPNFNGPDLWQNIATYPSNIYRVMDGNSQNWSGTALYPNNPVASLLALGRIATHDRTLQANFNLKENLDFITPGLSLSQ
;
A
#
# COMPACT_ATOMS: atom_id res chain seq x y z
N LEU A 1 -11.41 -20.89 1.95
CA LEU A 1 -11.29 -19.52 1.40
C LEU A 1 -12.53 -18.73 1.76
N ARG A 2 -12.41 -17.41 1.93
CA ARG A 2 -13.55 -16.52 2.14
C ARG A 2 -14.28 -16.28 0.83
N LYS A 3 -15.59 -16.03 0.90
CA LYS A 3 -16.42 -15.71 -0.27
C LYS A 3 -16.03 -14.38 -0.94
N TYR A 4 -15.49 -13.43 -0.19
CA TYR A 4 -15.09 -12.12 -0.69
C TYR A 4 -13.88 -11.57 0.09
N GLY A 5 -13.13 -10.68 -0.56
CA GLY A 5 -12.10 -9.86 0.06
C GLY A 5 -12.66 -8.48 0.40
N ARG A 6 -12.35 -7.95 1.58
CA ARG A 6 -12.81 -6.61 1.97
C ARG A 6 -11.84 -5.56 1.44
N TYR A 7 -12.36 -4.58 0.71
CA TYR A 7 -11.67 -3.37 0.32
C TYR A 7 -12.31 -2.16 1.02
N GLN A 8 -11.50 -1.31 1.61
CA GLN A 8 -11.91 -0.06 2.24
C GLN A 8 -11.03 1.06 1.73
N ASN A 9 -11.63 2.15 1.30
CA ASN A 9 -10.94 3.39 0.96
C ASN A 9 -11.66 4.55 1.66
N ALA A 10 -10.89 5.53 2.12
CA ALA A 10 -11.38 6.82 2.53
C ALA A 10 -10.45 7.90 1.99
N ASN A 11 -11.02 8.91 1.33
CA ASN A 11 -10.30 10.04 0.78
C ASN A 11 -10.87 11.33 1.37
N LEU A 12 -10.00 12.21 1.84
CA LEU A 12 -10.33 13.55 2.31
C LEU A 12 -9.51 14.56 1.52
N SER A 13 -10.16 15.61 1.04
CA SER A 13 -9.50 16.71 0.34
C SER A 13 -9.92 18.04 0.93
N PHE A 14 -8.92 18.86 1.24
CA PHE A 14 -9.09 20.23 1.73
C PHE A 14 -8.39 21.13 0.73
N THR A 15 -9.16 21.95 0.04
CA THR A 15 -8.62 22.90 -0.93
C THR A 15 -9.19 24.27 -0.63
N GLY A 16 -8.40 25.31 -0.86
CA GLY A 16 -8.82 26.67 -0.62
C GLY A 16 -7.71 27.65 -0.87
N GLY A 17 -8.04 28.93 -0.72
CA GLY A 17 -7.10 30.01 -0.91
C GLY A 17 -7.72 31.24 -1.52
N ASP A 18 -6.88 32.26 -1.67
CA ASP A 18 -7.18 33.53 -2.30
C ASP A 18 -6.12 33.85 -3.38
N GLN A 19 -5.99 35.14 -3.72
CA GLN A 19 -5.02 35.59 -4.73
C GLN A 19 -3.56 35.51 -4.25
N VAL A 20 -3.34 35.45 -2.93
CA VAL A 20 -2.03 35.54 -2.28
C VAL A 20 -1.57 34.16 -1.80
N SER A 21 -2.48 33.32 -1.30
CA SER A 21 -2.15 31.99 -0.77
C SER A 21 -3.13 30.95 -1.26
N LYS A 22 -2.64 29.83 -1.76
CA LYS A 22 -3.45 28.67 -2.14
C LYS A 22 -2.91 27.41 -1.49
N TYR A 23 -3.81 26.54 -1.08
CA TYR A 23 -3.46 25.25 -0.49
C TYR A 23 -4.35 24.14 -1.02
N ALA A 24 -3.75 22.96 -1.15
CA ALA A 24 -4.45 21.71 -1.36
C ALA A 24 -3.81 20.63 -0.49
N ILE A 25 -4.61 19.99 0.36
CA ILE A 25 -4.19 18.88 1.22
C ILE A 25 -5.10 17.69 0.91
N ILE A 26 -4.50 16.56 0.56
CA ILE A 26 -5.17 15.32 0.25
C ILE A 26 -4.68 14.24 1.20
N LEU A 27 -5.61 13.61 1.89
CA LEU A 27 -5.39 12.45 2.74
C LEU A 27 -6.12 11.25 2.12
N ASP A 28 -5.43 10.14 1.94
CA ASP A 28 -6.01 8.90 1.44
C ASP A 28 -5.62 7.74 2.35
N TYR A 29 -6.61 6.95 2.73
CA TYR A 29 -6.43 5.70 3.43
C TYR A 29 -7.02 4.57 2.59
N MET A 30 -6.28 3.47 2.47
CA MET A 30 -6.81 2.25 1.89
C MET A 30 -6.39 1.03 2.70
N LYS A 31 -7.30 0.06 2.79
CA LYS A 31 -7.00 -1.27 3.32
C LYS A 31 -7.73 -2.32 2.51
N GLN A 32 -6.99 -3.33 2.08
CA GLN A 32 -7.53 -4.47 1.35
C GLN A 32 -7.05 -5.77 1.99
N THR A 33 -7.97 -6.71 2.18
CA THR A 33 -7.67 -8.07 2.65
C THR A 33 -7.97 -9.08 1.55
N GLY A 34 -7.12 -10.10 1.43
CA GLY A 34 -7.26 -11.24 0.51
C GLY A 34 -8.30 -12.26 0.95
N LEU A 35 -8.34 -13.37 0.23
CA LEU A 35 -9.38 -14.39 0.33
C LEU A 35 -9.02 -15.55 1.27
N TYR A 36 -7.84 -15.54 1.89
CA TYR A 36 -7.45 -16.64 2.77
C TYR A 36 -8.30 -16.62 4.04
N ASP A 37 -8.87 -17.78 4.37
CA ASP A 37 -9.70 -17.91 5.56
C ASP A 37 -8.88 -18.44 6.71
N ILE A 38 -7.98 -17.59 7.20
CA ILE A 38 -7.06 -17.90 8.29
C ILE A 38 -7.11 -16.83 9.37
N PRO A 39 -6.97 -17.20 10.65
CA PRO A 39 -6.90 -16.24 11.73
C PRO A 39 -5.64 -15.38 11.58
N SER A 40 -5.75 -14.11 11.96
CA SER A 40 -4.56 -13.26 12.10
C SER A 40 -3.98 -13.46 13.49
N SER A 41 -2.72 -13.87 13.55
CA SER A 41 -1.97 -14.07 14.79
C SER A 41 -0.54 -13.53 14.60
N PRO A 42 0.34 -13.58 15.63
CA PRO A 42 1.74 -13.24 15.46
C PRO A 42 2.43 -14.04 14.36
N SER A 43 2.05 -15.30 14.12
CA SER A 43 2.64 -16.20 13.12
C SER A 43 1.81 -16.34 11.84
N THR A 44 0.50 -16.13 11.86
CA THR A 44 -0.38 -16.34 10.70
C THR A 44 -1.00 -15.02 10.24
N SER A 45 -1.14 -14.84 8.93
CA SER A 45 -1.86 -13.68 8.41
C SER A 45 -2.44 -13.95 7.04
N ASN A 46 -3.68 -13.51 6.82
CA ASN A 46 -4.22 -13.38 5.48
C ASN A 46 -3.40 -12.34 4.70
N ALA A 47 -3.37 -12.45 3.37
CA ALA A 47 -2.84 -11.40 2.52
C ALA A 47 -3.58 -10.08 2.81
N GLN A 48 -2.84 -9.01 3.06
CA GLN A 48 -3.39 -7.70 3.32
C GLN A 48 -2.40 -6.61 2.90
N ILE A 49 -2.95 -5.54 2.35
CA ILE A 49 -2.25 -4.27 2.15
C ILE A 49 -3.01 -3.16 2.89
N GLN A 50 -2.27 -2.25 3.50
CA GLN A 50 -2.78 -1.03 4.13
C GLN A 50 -1.90 0.13 3.70
N ARG A 51 -2.51 1.23 3.25
CA ARG A 51 -1.80 2.41 2.75
C ARG A 51 -2.37 3.68 3.37
N PHE A 52 -1.49 4.59 3.72
CA PHE A 52 -1.80 5.97 4.04
C PHE A 52 -1.01 6.85 3.09
N ASN A 53 -1.68 7.77 2.40
CA ASN A 53 -1.06 8.77 1.56
C ASN A 53 -1.43 10.16 2.07
N LEU A 54 -0.45 11.06 2.08
CA LEU A 54 -0.60 12.48 2.34
C LEU A 54 0.01 13.22 1.15
N ARG A 55 -0.71 14.18 0.60
CA ARG A 55 -0.18 15.10 -0.40
C ARG A 55 -0.60 16.52 -0.03
N THR A 56 0.37 17.41 0.00
CA THR A 56 0.17 18.82 0.32
C THR A 56 0.83 19.64 -0.77
N ASN A 57 0.09 20.59 -1.32
CA ASN A 57 0.57 21.54 -2.31
C ASN A 57 0.23 22.93 -1.76
N LEU A 58 1.25 23.78 -1.59
CA LEU A 58 1.10 25.14 -1.06
C LEU A 58 1.72 26.11 -2.06
N ASP A 59 0.97 27.12 -2.46
CA ASP A 59 1.43 28.22 -3.30
C ASP A 59 1.26 29.55 -2.55
N PHE A 60 2.32 30.35 -2.50
CA PHE A 60 2.31 31.66 -1.83
C PHE A 60 2.84 32.73 -2.77
N LYS A 61 2.21 33.90 -2.79
CA LYS A 61 2.70 35.09 -3.47
C LYS A 61 2.99 36.17 -2.45
N PHE A 62 4.17 36.76 -2.50
CA PHE A 62 4.57 37.81 -1.54
C PHE A 62 5.37 38.92 -2.23
N PHE A 63 5.31 40.13 -1.68
CA PHE A 63 5.88 41.37 -2.24
C PHE A 63 5.50 41.68 -3.71
N LYS A 64 4.43 41.07 -4.25
CA LYS A 64 3.99 41.13 -5.67
C LYS A 64 4.98 40.57 -6.70
N ILE A 65 6.23 40.37 -6.32
CA ILE A 65 7.31 39.90 -7.19
C ILE A 65 7.67 38.43 -6.93
N PHE A 66 7.39 37.87 -5.75
CA PHE A 66 7.74 36.47 -5.47
C PHE A 66 6.55 35.53 -5.49
N GLU A 67 6.75 34.34 -6.05
CA GLU A 67 5.85 33.19 -5.97
C GLU A 67 6.64 31.97 -5.49
N ALA A 68 6.25 31.40 -4.35
CA ALA A 68 6.85 30.19 -3.80
C ALA A 68 5.86 29.04 -3.85
N ARG A 69 6.30 27.88 -4.32
CA ARG A 69 5.55 26.62 -4.32
C ARG A 69 6.27 25.58 -3.46
N VAL A 70 5.49 24.89 -2.65
CA VAL A 70 5.95 23.77 -1.83
C VAL A 70 5.03 22.58 -2.06
N ASP A 71 5.59 21.48 -2.55
CA ASP A 71 4.88 20.21 -2.72
C ASP A 71 5.48 19.16 -1.79
N LEU A 72 4.66 18.63 -0.89
CA LEU A 72 5.03 17.56 0.03
C LEU A 72 4.17 16.33 -0.27
N GLY A 73 4.82 15.18 -0.40
CA GLY A 73 4.19 13.89 -0.60
C GLY A 73 4.71 12.88 0.40
N GLY A 74 3.81 12.14 1.03
CA GLY A 74 4.15 11.05 1.94
C GLY A 74 3.29 9.84 1.68
N ARG A 75 3.89 8.65 1.75
CA ARG A 75 3.17 7.38 1.72
C ARG A 75 3.77 6.40 2.71
N ILE A 76 2.90 5.80 3.52
CA ILE A 76 3.21 4.67 4.39
C ILE A 76 2.39 3.48 3.88
N GLU A 77 3.07 2.37 3.63
CA GLU A 77 2.46 1.14 3.18
C GLU A 77 2.88 -0.03 4.05
N SER A 78 1.90 -0.77 4.56
CA SER A 78 2.13 -2.00 5.31
C SER A 78 1.51 -3.17 4.57
N ARG A 79 2.30 -4.19 4.27
CA ARG A 79 1.82 -5.46 3.71
C ARG A 79 2.04 -6.58 4.71
N ARG A 80 1.12 -7.53 4.76
CA ARG A 80 1.29 -8.80 5.47
C ARG A 80 0.66 -9.91 4.66
N TYR A 81 1.30 -11.07 4.61
CA TYR A 81 0.82 -12.22 3.83
C TYR A 81 1.48 -13.51 4.34
N PRO A 82 0.90 -14.69 4.04
CA PRO A 82 1.52 -15.97 4.37
C PRO A 82 2.93 -16.06 3.79
N ASN A 83 3.84 -16.73 4.49
CA ASN A 83 5.20 -16.96 4.02
C ASN A 83 5.25 -18.11 2.99
N PHE A 84 4.48 -17.96 1.92
CA PHE A 84 4.45 -18.86 0.78
C PHE A 84 4.06 -18.04 -0.45
N ASN A 85 4.61 -18.40 -1.60
CA ASN A 85 4.33 -17.70 -2.85
C ASN A 85 2.83 -17.76 -3.18
N GLY A 86 2.20 -16.59 -3.33
CA GLY A 86 0.77 -16.49 -3.59
C GLY A 86 0.34 -17.21 -4.88
N PRO A 87 0.94 -16.88 -6.04
CA PRO A 87 0.69 -17.60 -7.29
C PRO A 87 0.82 -19.13 -7.16
N ASP A 88 1.89 -19.64 -6.55
CA ASP A 88 2.09 -21.08 -6.37
C ASP A 88 1.00 -21.70 -5.48
N LEU A 89 0.55 -20.99 -4.44
CA LEU A 89 -0.55 -21.45 -3.60
C LEU A 89 -1.84 -21.61 -4.40
N TRP A 90 -2.19 -20.61 -5.20
CA TRP A 90 -3.39 -20.65 -6.04
C TRP A 90 -3.29 -21.75 -7.09
N GLN A 91 -2.10 -21.95 -7.67
CA GLN A 91 -1.85 -23.05 -8.59
C GLN A 91 -2.04 -24.41 -7.93
N ASN A 92 -1.52 -24.61 -6.71
CA ASN A 92 -1.73 -25.85 -5.96
C ASN A 92 -3.21 -26.07 -5.66
N ILE A 93 -3.93 -25.04 -5.22
CA ILE A 93 -5.39 -25.11 -4.96
C ILE A 93 -6.15 -25.48 -6.24
N ALA A 94 -5.75 -24.94 -7.40
CA ALA A 94 -6.45 -25.17 -8.67
C ALA A 94 -6.17 -26.55 -9.28
N THR A 95 -4.99 -27.13 -9.03
CA THR A 95 -4.53 -28.35 -9.73
C THR A 95 -4.51 -29.61 -8.88
N TYR A 96 -4.45 -29.49 -7.55
CA TYR A 96 -4.38 -30.65 -6.68
C TYR A 96 -5.74 -31.36 -6.66
N PRO A 97 -5.82 -32.67 -6.98
CA PRO A 97 -7.07 -33.42 -6.87
C PRO A 97 -7.62 -33.37 -5.44
N SER A 98 -8.93 -33.18 -5.27
CA SER A 98 -9.52 -32.96 -3.95
C SER A 98 -9.39 -34.15 -2.98
N ASN A 99 -9.17 -35.35 -3.51
CA ASN A 99 -9.03 -36.60 -2.74
C ASN A 99 -7.58 -37.05 -2.56
N ILE A 100 -6.61 -36.21 -2.89
CA ILE A 100 -5.20 -36.62 -2.97
C ILE A 100 -4.59 -37.07 -1.63
N TYR A 101 -4.88 -36.34 -0.56
CA TYR A 101 -4.50 -36.69 0.81
C TYR A 101 -5.39 -35.91 1.79
N ARG A 102 -5.41 -36.37 3.05
CA ARG A 102 -6.04 -35.62 4.15
C ARG A 102 -5.22 -34.38 4.45
N VAL A 103 -5.83 -33.33 5.00
CA VAL A 103 -5.10 -32.10 5.35
C VAL A 103 -4.02 -32.36 6.42
N MET A 104 -4.33 -33.21 7.38
CA MET A 104 -3.43 -33.65 8.45
C MET A 104 -3.33 -35.16 8.44
N ASP A 105 -2.16 -35.67 8.76
CA ASP A 105 -1.95 -37.08 9.04
C ASP A 105 -2.61 -37.41 10.39
N GLY A 106 -3.59 -38.32 10.36
CA GLY A 106 -4.47 -38.62 11.49
C GLY A 106 -3.74 -39.20 12.70
N ASN A 107 -2.53 -39.73 12.52
CA ASN A 107 -1.79 -40.40 13.60
C ASN A 107 -0.76 -39.48 14.29
N SER A 108 -0.31 -38.42 13.64
CA SER A 108 0.85 -37.65 14.11
C SER A 108 0.64 -36.14 14.15
N GLN A 109 -0.56 -35.65 13.82
CA GLN A 109 -0.86 -34.21 13.67
C GLN A 109 0.12 -33.46 12.75
N ASN A 110 0.78 -34.19 11.84
CA ASN A 110 1.68 -33.62 10.85
C ASN A 110 0.88 -33.17 9.63
N TRP A 111 1.36 -32.13 8.95
CA TRP A 111 0.82 -31.74 7.65
C TRP A 111 1.12 -32.82 6.61
N SER A 112 0.09 -33.28 5.90
CA SER A 112 0.28 -34.29 4.85
C SER A 112 0.83 -33.69 3.56
N GLY A 113 1.46 -34.53 2.73
CA GLY A 113 1.94 -34.21 1.38
C GLY A 113 2.40 -35.50 0.69
N THR A 114 2.60 -35.46 -0.63
CA THR A 114 3.18 -36.59 -1.40
C THR A 114 4.36 -36.10 -2.24
N ALA A 115 5.17 -37.02 -2.79
CA ALA A 115 6.29 -36.65 -3.65
C ALA A 115 5.86 -35.85 -4.89
N LEU A 116 4.67 -36.14 -5.45
CA LEU A 116 4.11 -35.43 -6.60
C LEU A 116 3.40 -34.13 -6.21
N TYR A 117 2.89 -34.04 -4.97
CA TYR A 117 2.09 -32.92 -4.49
C TYR A 117 2.53 -32.54 -3.06
N PRO A 118 3.74 -32.00 -2.91
CA PRO A 118 4.37 -31.83 -1.61
C PRO A 118 3.80 -30.65 -0.81
N ASN A 119 3.22 -29.66 -1.50
CA ASN A 119 2.83 -28.39 -0.90
C ASN A 119 1.34 -28.38 -0.55
N ASN A 120 1.01 -28.86 0.64
CA ASN A 120 -0.36 -28.82 1.16
C ASN A 120 -0.84 -27.37 1.32
N PRO A 121 -1.89 -26.94 0.58
CA PRO A 121 -2.33 -25.54 0.59
C PRO A 121 -2.71 -24.99 1.97
N VAL A 122 -3.23 -25.83 2.86
CA VAL A 122 -3.59 -25.42 4.22
C VAL A 122 -2.32 -25.24 5.06
N ALA A 123 -1.37 -26.17 4.94
CA ALA A 123 -0.07 -26.08 5.62
C ALA A 123 0.72 -24.85 5.15
N SER A 124 0.74 -24.58 3.85
CA SER A 124 1.39 -23.39 3.26
C SER A 124 0.88 -22.08 3.86
N LEU A 125 -0.39 -22.04 4.28
CA LEU A 125 -1.01 -20.87 4.90
C LEU A 125 -0.79 -20.76 6.41
N LEU A 126 -0.72 -21.90 7.12
CA LEU A 126 -0.76 -21.93 8.58
C LEU A 126 0.59 -22.28 9.25
N ALA A 127 1.47 -23.01 8.56
CA ALA A 127 2.66 -23.62 9.15
C ALA A 127 3.95 -22.85 8.88
N LEU A 128 4.01 -22.08 7.79
CA LEU A 128 5.25 -21.44 7.32
C LEU A 128 5.48 -20.05 7.90
N GLY A 129 4.54 -19.55 8.71
CA GLY A 129 4.56 -18.20 9.26
C GLY A 129 4.01 -17.15 8.30
N ARG A 130 4.36 -15.88 8.56
CA ARG A 130 3.94 -14.73 7.76
C ARG A 130 5.12 -13.79 7.46
N ILE A 131 5.05 -13.13 6.33
CA ILE A 131 5.91 -11.99 5.99
C ILE A 131 5.14 -10.70 6.28
N ALA A 132 5.86 -9.68 6.75
CA ALA A 132 5.35 -8.31 6.80
C ALA A 132 6.39 -7.32 6.27
N THR A 133 5.95 -6.39 5.43
CA THR A 133 6.77 -5.29 4.92
C THR A 133 6.16 -3.96 5.33
N HIS A 134 7.01 -2.96 5.55
CA HIS A 134 6.64 -1.62 5.98
C HIS A 134 7.46 -0.60 5.18
N ASP A 135 6.85 -0.02 4.17
CA ASP A 135 7.50 0.90 3.25
C ASP A 135 7.08 2.33 3.57
N ARG A 136 8.04 3.24 3.61
CA ARG A 136 7.82 4.66 3.87
C ARG A 136 8.52 5.47 2.80
N THR A 137 7.78 6.35 2.15
CA THR A 137 8.31 7.25 1.12
C THR A 137 7.90 8.68 1.45
N LEU A 138 8.87 9.59 1.31
CA LEU A 138 8.70 11.02 1.50
C LEU A 138 9.31 11.74 0.31
N GLN A 139 8.58 12.72 -0.21
CA GLN A 139 8.97 13.54 -1.35
C GLN A 139 8.68 15.00 -0.98
N ALA A 140 9.62 15.88 -1.28
CA ALA A 140 9.49 17.30 -1.06
C ALA A 140 10.08 18.04 -2.25
N ASN A 141 9.31 18.93 -2.86
CA ASN A 141 9.76 19.82 -3.90
C ASN A 141 9.50 21.27 -3.46
N PHE A 142 10.47 22.12 -3.74
CA PHE A 142 10.41 23.54 -3.46
C PHE A 142 10.72 24.27 -4.76
N ASN A 143 9.95 25.31 -5.05
CA ASN A 143 10.21 26.18 -6.18
C ASN A 143 10.00 27.64 -5.76
N LEU A 144 10.92 28.50 -6.14
CA LEU A 144 10.82 29.94 -5.93
C LEU A 144 10.93 30.65 -7.26
N LYS A 145 9.95 31.49 -7.57
CA LYS A 145 9.91 32.33 -8.75
C LYS A 145 9.95 33.80 -8.33
N GLU A 146 10.84 34.56 -8.95
CA GLU A 146 10.94 36.01 -8.83
C GLU A 146 10.55 36.65 -10.17
N ASN A 147 9.54 37.50 -10.14
CA ASN A 147 9.06 38.28 -11.28
C ASN A 147 9.75 39.65 -11.27
N LEU A 148 10.55 39.92 -12.29
CA LEU A 148 11.35 41.13 -12.47
C LEU A 148 10.75 42.04 -13.55
N ASP A 149 9.42 42.06 -13.67
CA ASP A 149 8.69 42.87 -14.67
C ASP A 149 8.99 44.37 -14.57
N PHE A 150 9.47 44.83 -13.41
CA PHE A 150 9.93 46.21 -13.19
C PHE A 150 11.24 46.54 -13.93
N ILE A 151 12.07 45.55 -14.25
CA ILE A 151 13.31 45.71 -15.02
C ILE A 151 12.98 45.57 -16.51
N THR A 152 12.27 44.51 -16.90
CA THR A 152 11.88 44.23 -18.28
C THR A 152 10.59 43.41 -18.28
N PRO A 153 9.55 43.82 -19.04
CA PRO A 153 8.28 43.07 -19.08
C PRO A 153 8.49 41.60 -19.47
N GLY A 154 7.99 40.68 -18.65
CA GLY A 154 8.08 39.24 -18.85
C GLY A 154 9.35 38.58 -18.31
N LEU A 155 10.25 39.34 -17.67
CA LEU A 155 11.47 38.78 -17.06
C LEU A 155 11.12 38.06 -15.75
N SER A 156 11.48 36.79 -15.64
CA SER A 156 11.39 36.05 -14.37
C SER A 156 12.56 35.11 -14.15
N LEU A 157 12.99 34.98 -12.90
CA LEU A 157 13.98 34.00 -12.45
C LEU A 157 13.25 32.89 -11.68
N SER A 158 13.59 31.63 -11.92
CA SER A 158 13.02 30.48 -11.21
C SER A 158 14.13 29.57 -10.67
N GLN A 159 14.00 29.15 -9.41
CA GLN A 159 14.91 28.23 -8.73
C GLN A 159 14.15 27.07 -8.08
#